data_AF-A0A2N2PIW2-F1
#
_entry.id   AF-A0A2N2PIW2-F1
#
_cell.length_a   1.000
_cell.length_b   1.000
_cell.length_c   1.000
_cell.angle_alpha   90.00
_cell.angle_beta   90.00
_cell.angle_gamma   90.00
#
_symmetry.space_group_name_H-M   'P 1'
#
loop_
_entity.id
_entity.type
_entity.pdbx_description
1 polymer ?
#
loop_
_entity_poly.entity_id
_entity_poly.type
_entity_poly.pdbx_seq_one_letter_code
_entity_poly.pdbx_strand_id
1 'polypeptide(L)' 'MRTEQEIQFENEDRNGKLRTTLFLQKGDRVKICRCMKSKTFPFCDGEHKYFDVQFGPVVVHVADEEKHEKSDPPRM' A
#
# COMPACT_ATOMS: atom_id res chain seq x y z
N MET A 1 -10.80 -18.57 -7.45
CA MET A 1 -9.41 -18.17 -7.15
C MET A 1 -9.13 -16.87 -7.92
N ARG A 2 -9.44 -15.71 -7.33
CA ARG A 2 -9.14 -14.38 -7.90
C ARG A 2 -7.77 -13.98 -7.36
N THR A 3 -6.70 -14.33 -8.05
CA THR A 3 -5.34 -14.16 -7.51
C THR A 3 -4.65 -12.87 -7.92
N GLU A 4 -5.15 -12.11 -8.89
CA GLU A 4 -4.49 -10.87 -9.33
C GLU A 4 -5.55 -9.84 -9.74
N GLN A 5 -6.07 -9.07 -8.78
CA GLN A 5 -6.75 -7.81 -9.10
C GLN A 5 -5.65 -6.80 -9.40
N GLU A 6 -5.45 -6.50 -10.69
CA GLU A 6 -4.56 -5.44 -11.15
C GLU A 6 -5.17 -4.09 -10.72
N ILE A 7 -4.57 -3.48 -9.70
CA ILE A 7 -5.04 -2.20 -9.16
C ILE A 7 -4.76 -1.11 -10.19
N GLN A 8 -5.80 -0.35 -10.54
CA GLN A 8 -5.65 0.81 -11.40
C GLN A 8 -5.00 1.95 -10.63
N PHE A 9 -3.95 2.54 -11.19
CA PHE A 9 -3.28 3.71 -10.63
C PHE A 9 -2.81 4.65 -11.73
N GLU A 10 -2.67 5.92 -11.39
CA GLU A 10 -2.10 6.95 -12.26
C GLU A 10 -1.00 7.70 -11.54
N ASN A 11 -0.04 8.22 -12.32
CA ASN A 11 1.03 9.06 -11.81
C ASN A 11 0.92 10.46 -12.43
N GLU A 12 0.99 11.49 -11.59
CA GLU A 12 1.03 12.88 -12.02
C GLU A 12 2.22 13.61 -11.39
N ASP A 13 2.85 14.54 -12.12
CA ASP A 13 3.75 15.51 -11.49
C ASP A 13 2.93 16.75 -11.09
N ARG A 14 3.05 17.13 -9.82
CA ARG A 14 2.49 18.38 -9.32
C ARG A 14 3.56 19.19 -8.60
N ASN A 15 4.07 20.23 -9.27
CA ASN A 15 5.14 21.11 -8.79
C ASN A 15 6.48 20.37 -8.54
N GLY A 16 6.88 19.49 -9.48
CA GLY A 16 8.11 18.71 -9.39
C GLY A 16 8.04 17.57 -8.36
N LYS A 17 6.83 17.17 -7.98
CA LYS A 17 6.57 16.10 -7.02
C LYS A 17 5.66 15.07 -7.68
N LEU A 18 6.22 13.88 -7.92
CA LEU A 18 5.47 12.73 -8.43
C LEU A 18 4.44 12.28 -7.38
N ARG A 19 3.18 12.20 -7.78
CA ARG A 19 2.05 11.72 -7.00
C ARG A 19 1.49 10.49 -7.69
N THR A 20 1.13 9.49 -6.89
CA THR A 20 0.45 8.29 -7.37
C THR A 20 -0.95 8.25 -6.78
N THR A 21 -1.97 8.21 -7.62
CA THR A 21 -3.36 8.02 -7.21
C THR A 21 -3.75 6.58 -7.48
N LEU A 22 -4.36 5.91 -6.49
CA LEU A 22 -4.85 4.55 -6.61
C LEU A 22 -6.37 4.56 -6.64
N PHE A 23 -6.95 3.85 -7.60
CA PHE A 23 -8.39 3.64 -7.70
C PHE A 23 -8.71 2.25 -7.16
N LEU A 24 -9.12 2.20 -5.89
CA LEU A 24 -9.36 0.94 -5.19
C LEU A 24 -10.85 0.59 -5.17
N GLN A 25 -11.15 -0.69 -5.34
CA GLN A 25 -12.47 -1.28 -5.21
C GLN A 25 -12.61 -2.06 -3.91
N LYS A 26 -13.87 -2.35 -3.54
CA LYS A 26 -14.21 -3.24 -2.43
C LYS A 26 -13.49 -4.59 -2.57
N GLY A 27 -12.85 -5.03 -1.49
CA GLY A 27 -12.03 -6.26 -1.47
C GLY A 27 -10.60 -6.08 -1.97
N ASP A 28 -10.21 -4.91 -2.47
CA ASP A 28 -8.83 -4.66 -2.86
C ASP A 28 -7.88 -4.65 -1.66
N ARG A 29 -6.67 -5.11 -1.93
CA ARG A 29 -5.57 -5.12 -0.97
C ARG A 29 -4.30 -4.61 -1.63
N VAL A 30 -3.74 -3.53 -1.11
CA VAL A 30 -2.49 -2.96 -1.61
C VAL A 30 -1.45 -2.83 -0.50
N LYS A 31 -0.17 -3.03 -0.86
CA LYS A 31 0.98 -2.83 0.03
C LYS A 31 1.77 -1.63 -0.47
N ILE A 32 1.78 -0.55 0.31
CA ILE A 32 2.51 0.68 0.00
C ILE A 32 3.86 0.66 0.70
N CYS A 33 4.91 0.92 -0.05
CA CYS A 33 6.28 0.98 0.43
C CYS A 33 6.47 2.14 1.41
N ARG A 34 7.18 1.87 2.52
CA ARG A 34 7.69 2.90 3.44
C ARG A 34 9.19 2.82 3.68
N CYS A 35 9.86 1.79 3.15
CA CYS A 35 11.31 1.64 3.31
C CYS A 35 12.12 2.44 2.29
N MET A 36 11.49 3.00 1.25
CA MET A 36 12.13 3.71 0.14
C MET A 36 13.15 2.88 -0.67
N LYS A 37 13.13 1.54 -0.55
CA LYS A 37 14.02 0.63 -1.31
C LYS A 37 13.35 -0.13 -2.44
N SER A 38 12.02 -0.02 -2.56
CA SER A 38 11.26 -0.69 -3.61
C SER A 38 11.68 -0.22 -5.00
N LYS A 39 11.83 -1.18 -5.91
CA LYS A 39 12.04 -0.96 -7.35
C LYS A 39 10.76 -0.58 -8.08
N THR A 40 9.61 -0.90 -7.49
CA THR A 40 8.27 -0.55 -8.00
C THR A 40 7.58 0.51 -7.15
N PHE A 41 8.36 1.49 -6.66
CA PHE A 41 7.84 2.58 -5.82
C PHE A 41 6.66 3.30 -6.52
N PRO A 42 5.54 3.56 -5.81
CA PRO A 42 5.34 3.52 -4.36
C PRO A 42 4.90 2.16 -3.78
N PHE A 43 4.79 1.12 -4.58
CA PHE A 43 4.34 -0.19 -4.13
C PHE A 43 5.45 -0.96 -3.42
N CYS A 44 5.08 -1.86 -2.51
CA CYS A 44 6.03 -2.72 -1.81
C CYS A 44 6.26 -4.02 -2.59
N ASP A 45 7.49 -4.22 -3.05
CA ASP A 45 7.98 -5.42 -3.72
C ASP A 45 8.72 -6.41 -2.79
N GLY A 46 8.90 -6.04 -1.51
CA GLY A 46 9.54 -6.88 -0.51
C GLY A 46 11.00 -6.55 -0.24
N GLU A 47 11.58 -5.55 -0.92
CA GLU A 47 12.97 -5.13 -0.72
C GLU A 47 13.29 -4.76 0.74
N HIS A 48 12.30 -4.29 1.52
CA HIS A 48 12.46 -4.00 2.96
C HIS A 48 13.01 -5.17 3.80
N LYS A 49 12.97 -6.41 3.31
CA LYS A 49 13.53 -7.57 4.02
C LYS A 49 15.05 -7.69 3.89
N TYR A 50 15.64 -7.03 2.90
CA TYR A 50 17.06 -7.18 2.55
C TYR A 50 17.89 -5.95 2.93
N PHE A 51 17.26 -4.89 3.42
CA PHE A 51 17.94 -3.70 3.92
C PHE A 51 17.71 -3.55 5.42
N ASP A 52 18.68 -2.97 6.12
CA ASP A 52 18.53 -2.59 7.52
C ASP A 52 17.62 -1.35 7.65
N VAL A 53 16.32 -1.60 7.67
CA VAL A 53 15.26 -0.58 7.76
C VAL A 53 14.25 -0.98 8.83
N GLN A 54 13.79 0.00 9.61
CA GLN A 54 12.78 -0.22 10.65
C GLN A 54 11.35 -0.38 10.06
N PHE A 55 11.13 0.06 8.82
CA PHE A 55 9.79 0.26 8.27
C PHE A 55 9.37 -0.83 7.29
N GLY A 56 8.31 -1.56 7.65
CA GLY A 56 7.54 -2.41 6.74
C GLY A 56 6.45 -1.63 5.97
N PRO A 57 5.80 -2.27 4.97
CA PRO A 57 4.78 -1.62 4.16
C PRO A 57 3.54 -1.23 4.96
N VAL A 58 2.81 -0.22 4.48
CA VAL A 58 1.42 -0.01 4.86
C VAL A 58 0.57 -1.00 4.08
N VAL A 59 -0.24 -1.80 4.76
CA VAL A 59 -1.21 -2.69 4.11
C VAL A 59 -2.57 -2.02 4.17
N VAL A 60 -3.09 -1.63 3.02
CA VAL A 60 -4.43 -1.05 2.89
C VAL A 60 -5.38 -2.17 2.50
N HIS A 61 -6.43 -2.32 3.29
CA HIS A 61 -7.56 -3.22 3.02
C HIS A 61 -8.79 -2.35 2.78
N VAL A 62 -9.39 -2.47 1.59
CA VAL A 62 -10.67 -1.80 1.32
C VAL A 62 -11.77 -2.73 1.81
N ALA A 63 -12.30 -2.41 3.00
CA ALA A 63 -13.37 -3.17 3.60
C ALA A 63 -14.61 -3.18 2.69
N ASP A 64 -15.26 -4.34 2.61
CA ASP A 64 -16.69 -4.38 2.33
C ASP A 64 -17.40 -3.73 3.52
N GLU A 65 -18.51 -3.03 3.32
CA GLU A 65 -19.14 -2.11 4.29
C GLU A 65 -19.52 -2.75 5.66
N GLU A 66 -19.30 -4.05 5.87
CA GLU A 66 -19.54 -4.75 7.12
C GLU A 66 -18.28 -5.49 7.62
N LYS A 67 -17.46 -4.77 8.41
CA LYS A 67 -16.66 -5.24 9.57
C LYS A 67 -15.34 -4.48 9.67
N HIS A 68 -15.41 -3.30 10.29
CA HIS A 68 -14.25 -2.74 11.00
C HIS A 68 -14.35 -3.16 12.47
N GLU A 69 -14.08 -4.44 12.75
CA GLU A 69 -13.89 -4.86 14.14
C GLU A 69 -12.49 -4.40 14.57
N LYS A 70 -12.50 -3.31 15.34
CA LYS A 70 -11.33 -2.67 15.90
C LYS A 70 -10.55 -3.69 16.74
N SER A 71 -9.40 -4.13 16.25
CA SER A 71 -8.39 -4.75 17.09
C SER A 71 -7.01 -4.16 16.81
N ASP A 72 -6.94 -2.83 16.78
CA ASP A 72 -5.67 -2.14 17.00
C ASP A 72 -5.70 -1.59 18.43
N PRO A 73 -4.96 -2.19 19.39
CA PRO A 73 -4.83 -1.57 20.71
C PRO A 73 -4.14 -0.20 20.56
N PRO A 74 -4.44 0.76 21.47
CA PRO A 74 -3.87 2.09 21.38
C PRO A 74 -2.34 1.97 21.49
N ARG A 75 -1.64 2.56 20.52
CA ARG A 75 -0.19 2.73 20.64
C ARG A 75 0.04 3.75 21.76
N MET A 76 0.83 3.34 22.76
CA MET A 76 1.24 4.13 23.93
C MET A 76 1.79 5.51 23.56
#